data_AF-A0A9E5IVJ6-F1
#
_entry.id   AF-A0A9E5IVJ6-F1
#
_cell.length_a   1.000
_cell.length_b   1.000
_cell.length_c   1.000
_cell.angle_alpha   90.00
_cell.angle_beta   90.00
_cell.angle_gamma   90.00
#
_symmetry.space_group_name_H-M   'P 1'
#
loop_
_entity.id
_entity.type
_entity.pdbx_description
1 polymer ?
#
loop_
_entity_poly.entity_id
_entity_poly.type
_entity_poly.pdbx_seq_one_letter_code
_entity_poly.pdbx_strand_id
1 'polypeptide(L)'
;AAWFLGEPMRKDRWIAAGIGFAGVMVVVLPKLTGTGGWYNLVMLASSPIFAASFLITKHLTRTEKPGVIVMWQSITVTLFSLPLALMNWQMPTLWQWSGFMVAGLLGTLGHYSLTRAFSIADISATQSLRFLDLVWASLMGWLVFGDVPSQWTWLGAAVILVSTVWIARREGRRREEPAASLSAEP
;
A
#
# COMPACT_ATOMS: atom_id res chain seq x y z
N ALA A 1 -0.15 14.80 -0.92
CA ALA A 1 0.17 14.75 -2.37
C ALA A 1 -0.03 16.11 -3.02
N ALA A 2 -1.26 16.64 -3.12
CA ALA A 2 -1.50 17.94 -3.75
C ALA A 2 -0.68 19.10 -3.14
N TRP A 3 -0.60 19.19 -1.82
CA TRP A 3 0.11 20.29 -1.16
C TRP A 3 1.63 20.11 -1.14
N PHE A 4 2.11 18.87 -0.91
CA PHE A 4 3.53 18.58 -0.73
C PHE A 4 4.30 18.33 -2.04
N LEU A 5 3.62 17.78 -3.06
CA LEU A 5 4.22 17.42 -4.35
C LEU A 5 3.68 18.26 -5.51
N GLY A 6 2.65 19.09 -5.30
CA GLY A 6 1.98 19.83 -6.36
C GLY A 6 1.18 18.96 -7.34
N GLU A 7 0.97 17.67 -7.03
CA GLU A 7 0.24 16.77 -7.91
C GLU A 7 -1.26 17.15 -7.99
N PRO A 8 -1.83 17.36 -9.20
CA PRO A 8 -3.23 17.72 -9.33
C PRO A 8 -4.13 16.56 -8.86
N MET A 9 -4.81 16.77 -7.72
CA MET A 9 -5.81 15.83 -7.21
C MET A 9 -7.14 16.01 -7.95
N ARG A 10 -7.30 15.22 -9.01
CA ARG A 10 -8.54 15.14 -9.80
C ARG A 10 -9.69 14.58 -8.95
N LYS A 11 -10.92 15.05 -9.22
CA LYS A 11 -12.17 14.62 -8.56
C LYS A 11 -12.33 13.10 -8.53
N ASP A 12 -11.91 12.44 -9.59
CA ASP A 12 -12.05 10.99 -9.75
C ASP A 12 -11.21 10.20 -8.74
N ARG A 13 -10.02 10.70 -8.41
CA ARG A 13 -9.13 10.09 -7.42
C ARG A 13 -9.69 10.26 -6.00
N TRP A 14 -10.31 11.40 -5.72
CA TRP A 14 -11.02 11.62 -4.46
C TRP A 14 -12.19 10.66 -4.27
N ILE A 15 -12.99 10.48 -5.31
CA ILE A 15 -14.12 9.54 -5.29
C ILE A 15 -13.62 8.11 -5.07
N ALA A 16 -12.62 7.68 -5.84
CA ALA A 16 -12.04 6.35 -5.69
C ALA A 16 -11.44 6.11 -4.30
N ALA A 17 -10.73 7.09 -3.76
CA ALA A 17 -10.18 7.03 -2.40
C ALA A 17 -11.29 6.94 -1.35
N GLY A 18 -12.36 7.72 -1.50
CA GLY A 18 -13.51 7.68 -0.60
C GLY A 18 -14.24 6.34 -0.61
N ILE A 19 -14.50 5.78 -1.79
CA ILE A 19 -15.17 4.47 -1.93
C ILE A 19 -14.26 3.34 -1.41
N GLY A 20 -12.96 3.37 -1.75
CA GLY A 20 -12.00 2.38 -1.25
C GLY A 20 -11.88 2.41 0.27
N PHE A 21 -11.81 3.61 0.86
CA PHE A 21 -11.82 3.79 2.30
C PHE A 21 -13.12 3.32 2.96
N ALA A 22 -14.27 3.58 2.35
CA ALA A 22 -15.55 3.05 2.84
C ALA A 22 -15.55 1.51 2.84
N GLY A 23 -15.01 0.88 1.80
CA GLY A 23 -14.84 -0.57 1.74
C GLY A 23 -13.93 -1.11 2.87
N VAL A 24 -12.82 -0.44 3.15
CA VAL A 24 -11.96 -0.78 4.31
C VAL A 24 -12.74 -0.65 5.61
N MET A 25 -13.51 0.42 5.78
CA MET A 25 -14.32 0.65 6.97
C MET A 25 -15.31 -0.49 7.19
N VAL A 26 -15.97 -0.99 6.15
CA VAL A 26 -16.90 -2.15 6.23
C VAL A 26 -16.19 -3.40 6.76
N VAL A 27 -14.94 -3.65 6.36
CA VAL A 27 -14.16 -4.80 6.86
C VAL A 27 -13.75 -4.62 8.32
N VAL A 28 -13.40 -3.39 8.71
CA VAL A 28 -12.83 -3.08 10.02
C VAL A 28 -13.91 -2.87 11.08
N LEU A 29 -15.07 -2.31 10.73
CA LEU A 29 -16.15 -1.93 11.65
C LEU A 29 -16.56 -3.05 12.63
N PRO A 30 -16.77 -4.31 12.18
CA PRO A 30 -17.13 -5.41 13.08
C PRO A 30 -15.99 -5.79 14.04
N LYS A 31 -14.74 -5.46 13.71
CA LYS A 31 -13.56 -5.73 14.55
C LYS A 31 -13.29 -4.61 15.55
N LEU A 32 -13.95 -3.46 15.41
CA LEU A 32 -13.82 -2.33 16.34
C LEU A 32 -14.61 -2.51 17.63
N THR A 33 -15.58 -3.44 17.68
CA THR A 33 -16.44 -3.68 18.85
C THR A 33 -15.79 -4.51 19.96
N GLY A 34 -14.46 -4.49 20.06
CA GLY A 34 -13.68 -5.21 21.10
C GLY A 34 -12.90 -4.28 22.03
N THR A 35 -12.16 -4.86 22.99
CA THR A 35 -11.27 -4.16 23.94
C THR A 35 -10.00 -3.60 23.29
N GLY A 36 -10.10 -3.04 22.08
CA GLY A 36 -8.96 -2.50 21.34
C GLY A 36 -8.33 -1.24 21.96
N GLY A 37 -9.05 -0.57 22.88
CA GLY A 37 -8.51 0.42 23.83
C GLY A 37 -7.48 1.38 23.24
N TRP A 38 -6.34 1.51 23.92
CA TRP A 38 -5.19 2.34 23.52
C TRP A 38 -4.49 1.86 22.23
N TYR A 39 -4.53 0.56 21.91
CA TYR A 39 -3.83 0.00 20.75
C TYR A 39 -4.40 0.51 19.42
N ASN A 40 -5.73 0.65 19.32
CA ASN A 40 -6.39 1.22 18.15
C ASN A 40 -5.96 2.68 17.91
N LEU A 41 -5.76 3.46 18.98
CA LEU A 41 -5.28 4.85 18.89
C LEU A 41 -3.84 4.91 18.39
N VAL A 42 -2.98 4.01 18.84
CA VAL A 42 -1.58 3.91 18.35
C VAL A 42 -1.55 3.55 16.86
N MET A 43 -2.39 2.60 16.43
CA MET A 43 -2.51 2.26 15.00
C MET A 43 -2.99 3.46 14.18
N LEU A 44 -3.98 4.22 14.67
CA LEU A 44 -4.44 5.43 14.01
C LEU A 44 -3.33 6.49 13.93
N ALA A 45 -2.57 6.68 15.01
CA ALA A 45 -1.44 7.61 15.06
C ALA A 45 -0.30 7.23 14.10
N SER A 46 -0.13 5.94 13.78
CA SER A 46 0.85 5.49 12.79
C SER A 46 0.51 5.89 11.35
N SER A 47 -0.79 6.05 11.04
CA SER A 47 -1.27 6.35 9.69
C SER A 47 -0.65 7.63 9.07
N PRO A 48 -0.62 8.79 9.75
CA PRO A 48 0.05 9.99 9.21
C PRO A 48 1.56 9.81 9.06
N ILE A 49 2.21 9.03 9.92
CA ILE A 49 3.66 8.76 9.83
C ILE A 49 3.96 7.94 8.55
N PHE A 50 3.17 6.90 8.29
CA PHE A 50 3.28 6.13 7.05
C PHE A 50 2.99 6.99 5.82
N ALA A 51 1.96 7.84 5.86
CA ALA A 51 1.66 8.76 4.77
C ALA A 51 2.83 9.72 4.48
N ALA A 52 3.46 10.27 5.52
CA ALA A 52 4.66 11.10 5.38
C ALA A 52 5.83 10.30 4.78
N SER A 53 6.06 9.07 5.25
CA SER A 53 7.09 8.18 4.71
C SER A 53 6.91 7.90 3.21
N PHE A 54 5.68 7.63 2.75
CA PHE A 54 5.41 7.44 1.32
C PHE A 54 5.61 8.71 0.50
N LEU A 55 5.24 9.88 1.04
CA LEU A 55 5.50 11.17 0.37
C LEU A 55 6.99 11.46 0.24
N ILE A 56 7.77 11.19 1.30
CA ILE A 56 9.23 11.32 1.28
C ILE A 56 9.82 10.35 0.24
N THR A 57 9.40 9.08 0.26
CA THR A 57 9.86 8.06 -0.70
C THR A 57 9.58 8.50 -2.13
N LYS A 58 8.36 8.97 -2.42
CA LYS A 58 7.98 9.52 -3.72
C LYS A 58 8.84 10.72 -4.10
N HIS A 59 9.14 11.61 -3.16
CA HIS A 59 10.04 12.73 -3.42
C HIS A 59 11.45 12.26 -3.80
N LEU A 60 12.01 11.31 -3.04
CA LEU A 60 13.33 10.73 -3.33
C LEU A 60 13.40 10.05 -4.69
N THR A 61 12.32 9.43 -5.17
CA THR A 61 12.32 8.81 -6.52
C THR A 61 12.55 9.79 -7.67
N ARG A 62 12.52 11.11 -7.42
CA ARG A 62 12.83 12.15 -8.41
C ARG A 62 14.34 12.34 -8.60
N THR A 63 15.15 12.01 -7.60
CA THR A 63 16.60 12.19 -7.60
C THR A 63 17.35 10.87 -7.56
N GLU A 64 16.79 9.87 -6.87
CA GLU A 64 17.42 8.58 -6.59
C GLU A 64 16.77 7.42 -7.32
N LYS A 65 17.58 6.40 -7.62
CA LYS A 65 17.09 5.15 -8.21
C LYS A 65 16.26 4.36 -7.17
N PRO A 66 15.15 3.71 -7.57
CA PRO A 66 14.33 2.91 -6.64
C PRO A 66 15.10 1.87 -5.82
N GLY A 67 16.12 1.25 -6.41
CA GLY A 67 16.97 0.27 -5.71
C GLY A 67 17.78 0.89 -4.56
N VAL A 68 18.27 2.12 -4.73
CA VAL A 68 19.04 2.84 -3.70
C VAL A 68 18.12 3.20 -2.52
N ILE A 69 16.90 3.64 -2.82
CA ILE A 69 15.90 3.96 -1.81
C ILE A 69 15.55 2.73 -0.97
N VAL A 70 15.27 1.59 -1.61
CA VAL A 70 14.94 0.34 -0.92
C VAL A 70 16.12 -0.22 -0.13
N MET A 71 17.35 -0.07 -0.65
CA MET A 71 18.57 -0.45 0.06
C MET A 71 18.69 0.35 1.37
N TRP A 72 18.60 1.69 1.30
CA TRP A 72 18.66 2.53 2.50
C TRP A 72 17.51 2.27 3.46
N GLN A 73 16.30 2.06 2.95
CA GLN A 73 15.15 1.68 3.77
C GLN A 73 15.41 0.38 4.53
N SER A 74 15.98 -0.63 3.87
CA SER A 74 16.30 -1.93 4.48
C SER A 74 17.39 -1.80 5.55
N ILE A 75 18.43 -1.00 5.28
CA ILE A 75 19.50 -0.71 6.24
C ILE A 75 18.94 0.01 7.47
N THR A 76 18.14 1.06 7.27
CA THR A 76 17.53 1.83 8.37
C THR A 76 16.60 0.95 9.21
N VAL A 77 15.70 0.18 8.58
CA VAL A 77 14.80 -0.73 9.33
C VAL A 77 15.62 -1.74 10.14
N THR A 78 16.64 -2.34 9.54
CA THR A 78 17.51 -3.30 10.22
C THR A 78 18.20 -2.65 11.42
N LEU A 79 18.84 -1.49 11.24
CA LEU A 79 19.57 -0.79 12.30
C LEU A 79 18.67 -0.38 13.47
N PHE A 80 17.47 0.13 13.19
CA PHE A 80 16.52 0.56 14.23
C PHE A 80 15.82 -0.62 14.90
N SER A 81 15.64 -1.73 14.19
CA SER A 81 15.06 -2.97 14.76
C SER A 81 16.05 -3.78 15.59
N LEU A 82 17.36 -3.68 15.31
CA LEU A 82 18.39 -4.53 15.92
C LEU A 82 18.45 -4.40 17.45
N PRO A 83 18.44 -3.21 18.08
CA PRO A 83 18.45 -3.09 19.54
C PRO A 83 17.24 -3.78 20.17
N LEU A 84 16.06 -3.64 19.56
CA LEU A 84 14.82 -4.26 20.04
C LEU A 84 14.87 -5.78 19.88
N ALA A 85 15.44 -6.27 18.79
CA ALA A 85 15.65 -7.70 18.55
C ALA A 85 16.65 -8.31 19.55
N LEU A 86 17.72 -7.60 19.90
CA LEU A 86 18.72 -8.06 20.86
C LEU A 86 18.18 -8.18 22.29
N MET A 87 17.22 -7.32 22.69
CA MET A 87 16.62 -7.38 24.03
C MET A 87 15.90 -8.71 24.30
N ASN A 88 15.26 -9.31 23.29
CA ASN A 88 14.48 -10.55 23.39
C ASN A 88 14.93 -11.58 22.35
N TRP A 89 16.24 -11.69 22.13
CA TRP A 89 16.78 -12.52 21.04
C TRP A 89 16.42 -14.00 21.22
N GLN A 90 15.77 -14.58 20.21
CA GLN A 90 15.48 -16.01 20.14
C GLN A 90 16.14 -16.59 18.90
N MET A 91 16.92 -17.66 19.09
CA MET A 91 17.63 -18.32 18.00
C MET A 91 16.63 -18.99 17.04
N PRO A 92 16.55 -18.60 15.76
CA PRO A 92 15.62 -19.22 14.83
C PRO A 92 16.07 -20.63 14.47
N THR A 93 15.09 -21.51 14.28
CA THR A 93 15.30 -22.84 13.70
C THR A 93 15.66 -22.76 12.22
N LEU A 94 16.29 -23.81 11.66
CA LEU A 94 16.59 -23.92 10.22
C LEU A 94 15.37 -23.67 9.33
N TRP A 95 14.19 -24.15 9.76
CA TRP A 95 12.94 -23.91 9.04
C TRP A 95 12.54 -22.42 9.05
N GLN A 96 12.63 -21.75 10.19
CA GLN A 96 12.33 -20.31 10.30
C GLN A 96 13.31 -19.46 9.47
N TRP A 97 14.58 -19.84 9.39
CA TRP A 97 15.55 -19.19 8.51
C TRP A 97 15.14 -19.24 7.03
N SER A 98 14.66 -20.39 6.56
CA SER A 98 14.14 -20.51 5.19
C SER A 98 12.92 -19.60 4.96
N GLY A 99 12.01 -19.54 5.94
CA GLY A 99 10.86 -18.63 5.91
C GLY A 99 11.27 -17.16 5.88
N PHE A 100 12.25 -16.76 6.69
CA PHE A 100 12.78 -15.40 6.69
C PHE A 100 13.47 -15.03 5.37
N MET A 101 14.17 -15.97 4.74
CA MET A 101 14.79 -15.71 3.45
C MET A 101 13.76 -15.47 2.35
N VAL A 102 12.71 -16.31 2.30
CA VAL A 102 11.60 -16.13 1.35
C VAL A 102 10.83 -14.84 1.64
N ALA A 103 10.49 -14.57 2.90
CA ALA A 103 9.79 -13.35 3.30
C ALA A 103 10.63 -12.10 3.01
N GLY A 104 11.94 -12.15 3.25
CA GLY A 104 12.87 -11.08 2.92
C GLY A 104 12.91 -10.80 1.42
N LEU A 105 13.06 -11.84 0.60
CA LEU A 105 13.09 -11.70 -0.85
C LEU A 105 11.77 -11.12 -1.40
N LEU A 106 10.62 -11.69 -1.00
CA LEU A 106 9.31 -11.21 -1.42
C LEU A 106 9.03 -9.80 -0.91
N GLY A 107 9.39 -9.50 0.34
CA GLY A 107 9.27 -8.18 0.94
C GLY A 107 10.09 -7.12 0.21
N THR A 108 11.36 -7.41 -0.10
CA THR A 108 12.22 -6.51 -0.87
C THR A 108 11.69 -6.31 -2.29
N LEU A 109 11.24 -7.37 -2.96
CA LEU A 109 10.61 -7.27 -4.29
C LEU A 109 9.33 -6.43 -4.25
N GLY A 110 8.50 -6.58 -3.20
CA GLY A 110 7.31 -5.78 -2.97
C GLY A 110 7.65 -4.30 -2.78
N HIS A 111 8.60 -3.98 -1.90
CA HIS A 111 9.07 -2.61 -1.68
C HIS A 111 9.70 -2.00 -2.93
N TYR A 112 10.49 -2.77 -3.69
CA TYR A 112 11.06 -2.31 -4.95
C TYR A 112 9.98 -2.00 -5.98
N SER A 113 8.99 -2.89 -6.13
CA SER A 113 7.87 -2.68 -7.05
C SER A 113 7.05 -1.46 -6.66
N LEU A 114 6.81 -1.25 -5.36
CA LEU A 114 6.12 -0.07 -4.83
C LEU A 114 6.89 1.22 -5.12
N THR A 115 8.19 1.26 -4.79
CA THR A 115 9.04 2.43 -5.02
C THR A 115 9.16 2.73 -6.52
N ARG A 116 9.24 1.70 -7.36
CA ARG A 116 9.21 1.85 -8.83
C ARG A 116 7.86 2.36 -9.32
N ALA A 117 6.74 1.94 -8.72
CA ALA A 117 5.43 2.50 -9.02
C ALA A 117 5.37 3.99 -8.67
N PHE A 118 5.95 4.40 -7.52
CA PHE A 118 6.07 5.81 -7.16
C PHE A 118 6.95 6.60 -8.12
N SER A 119 7.98 6.02 -8.73
CA SER A 119 8.81 6.76 -9.68
C SER A 119 8.09 7.07 -11.01
N ILE A 120 7.13 6.24 -11.43
CA ILE A 120 6.48 6.33 -12.76
C ILE A 120 5.00 6.74 -12.75
N ALA A 121 4.37 6.76 -11.57
CA ALA A 121 2.95 7.08 -11.42
C ALA A 121 2.73 8.04 -10.23
N ASP A 122 1.65 8.82 -10.31
CA ASP A 122 1.25 9.72 -9.23
C ASP A 122 0.99 8.96 -7.94
N ILE A 123 1.44 9.52 -6.81
CA ILE A 123 1.25 8.85 -5.52
C ILE A 123 -0.24 8.70 -5.20
N SER A 124 -1.06 9.66 -5.63
CA SER A 124 -2.51 9.66 -5.41
C SER A 124 -3.23 8.49 -6.10
N ALA A 125 -2.76 8.11 -7.29
CA ALA A 125 -3.30 6.97 -8.03
C ALA A 125 -2.88 5.65 -7.37
N THR A 126 -1.58 5.53 -7.06
CA THR A 126 -1.02 4.33 -6.43
C THR A 126 -1.62 4.05 -5.05
N GLN A 127 -1.90 5.08 -4.23
CA GLN A 127 -2.54 4.87 -2.93
C GLN A 127 -3.95 4.27 -3.05
N SER A 128 -4.72 4.61 -4.10
CA SER A 128 -6.05 4.03 -4.29
C SER A 128 -5.98 2.54 -4.63
N LEU A 129 -4.93 2.11 -5.35
CA LEU A 129 -4.70 0.69 -5.64
C LEU A 129 -4.34 -0.11 -4.38
N ARG A 130 -3.72 0.53 -3.39
CA ARG A 130 -3.29 -0.13 -2.15
C ARG A 130 -4.43 -0.57 -1.24
N PHE A 131 -5.64 -0.08 -1.43
CA PHE A 131 -6.79 -0.68 -0.74
C PHE A 131 -6.96 -2.17 -1.10
N LEU A 132 -6.49 -2.59 -2.28
CA LEU A 132 -6.48 -3.98 -2.71
C LEU A 132 -5.55 -4.86 -1.86
N ASP A 133 -4.56 -4.28 -1.17
CA ASP A 133 -3.68 -5.02 -0.25
C ASP A 133 -4.50 -5.75 0.81
N LEU A 134 -5.60 -5.14 1.30
CA LEU A 134 -6.50 -5.76 2.27
C LEU A 134 -7.21 -7.00 1.70
N VAL A 135 -7.61 -6.93 0.42
CA VAL A 135 -8.26 -8.04 -0.27
C VAL A 135 -7.27 -9.20 -0.43
N TRP A 136 -6.06 -8.92 -0.90
CA TRP A 136 -5.01 -9.92 -1.05
C TRP A 136 -4.57 -10.50 0.29
N ALA A 137 -4.42 -9.68 1.32
CA ALA A 137 -4.09 -10.14 2.66
C ALA A 137 -5.16 -11.08 3.22
N SER A 138 -6.45 -10.75 3.03
CA SER A 138 -7.55 -11.62 3.45
C SER A 138 -7.59 -12.94 2.68
N LEU A 139 -7.34 -12.91 1.37
CA LEU A 139 -7.31 -14.10 0.53
C LEU A 139 -6.14 -15.02 0.90
N MET A 140 -4.94 -14.45 1.08
CA MET A 140 -3.77 -15.22 1.50
C MET A 140 -3.95 -15.74 2.94
N GLY A 141 -4.57 -14.95 3.82
CA GLY A 141 -4.96 -15.39 5.16
C GLY A 141 -5.80 -16.66 5.12
N TRP A 142 -6.83 -16.66 4.27
CA TRP A 142 -7.68 -17.82 4.07
C TRP A 142 -6.95 -19.02 3.44
N LEU A 143 -6.16 -18.81 2.39
CA LEU A 143 -5.47 -19.89 1.67
C LEU A 143 -4.34 -20.54 2.47
N VAL A 144 -3.60 -19.75 3.25
CA VAL A 144 -2.40 -20.23 3.96
C VAL A 144 -2.73 -20.67 5.38
N PHE A 145 -3.61 -19.94 6.09
CA PHE A 145 -3.91 -20.19 7.50
C PHE A 145 -5.31 -20.78 7.72
N GLY A 146 -6.15 -20.88 6.69
CA GLY A 146 -7.52 -21.37 6.81
C GLY A 146 -8.49 -20.37 7.45
N ASP A 147 -8.07 -19.11 7.63
CA ASP A 147 -8.89 -18.06 8.24
C ASP A 147 -10.05 -17.66 7.32
N VAL A 148 -11.22 -18.27 7.51
CA VAL A 148 -12.40 -18.03 6.68
C VAL A 148 -12.86 -16.58 6.81
N PRO A 149 -12.87 -15.78 5.72
CA PRO A 149 -13.29 -14.40 5.78
C PRO A 149 -14.78 -14.27 6.10
N SER A 150 -15.11 -13.33 6.98
CA SER A 150 -16.50 -13.02 7.33
C SER A 150 -17.27 -12.44 6.14
N GLN A 151 -18.62 -12.47 6.20
CA GLN A 151 -19.47 -11.83 5.19
C GLN A 151 -19.16 -10.34 5.00
N TRP A 152 -18.83 -9.63 6.09
CA TRP A 152 -18.40 -8.23 6.05
C TRP A 152 -17.07 -8.04 5.32
N THR A 153 -16.15 -9.00 5.45
CA THR A 153 -14.88 -8.99 4.73
C THR A 153 -15.10 -9.12 3.22
N TRP A 154 -16.00 -10.02 2.79
CA TRP A 154 -16.38 -10.16 1.39
C TRP A 154 -17.05 -8.92 0.83
N LEU A 155 -17.97 -8.31 1.58
CA LEU A 155 -18.66 -7.08 1.16
C LEU A 155 -17.67 -5.93 0.98
N GLY A 156 -16.80 -5.69 1.98
CA GLY A 156 -15.79 -4.65 1.89
C GLY A 156 -14.78 -4.90 0.77
N ALA A 157 -14.37 -6.16 0.57
CA ALA A 157 -13.49 -6.55 -0.53
C ALA A 157 -14.11 -6.26 -1.91
N ALA A 158 -15.40 -6.53 -2.09
CA ALA A 158 -16.12 -6.22 -3.33
C ALA A 158 -16.14 -4.72 -3.61
N VAL A 159 -16.43 -3.89 -2.58
CA VAL A 159 -16.44 -2.42 -2.70
C VAL A 159 -15.05 -1.89 -3.08
N ILE A 160 -14.01 -2.38 -2.41
CA ILE A 160 -12.62 -2.03 -2.72
C ILE A 160 -12.29 -2.37 -4.17
N LEU A 161 -12.58 -3.61 -4.59
CA LEU A 161 -12.25 -4.10 -5.92
C LEU A 161 -12.96 -3.31 -7.02
N VAL A 162 -14.24 -2.97 -6.83
CA VAL A 162 -14.99 -2.12 -7.76
C VAL A 162 -14.38 -0.73 -7.85
N SER A 163 -14.04 -0.10 -6.73
CA SER A 163 -13.40 1.23 -6.71
C SER A 163 -12.06 1.22 -7.44
N THR A 164 -11.21 0.24 -7.12
CA THR A 164 -9.87 0.07 -7.67
C THR A 164 -9.91 -0.19 -9.18
N VAL A 165 -10.80 -1.08 -9.65
CA VAL A 165 -10.96 -1.36 -11.09
C VAL A 165 -11.50 -0.14 -11.83
N TRP A 166 -12.46 0.58 -11.23
CA TRP A 166 -13.03 1.78 -11.84
C TRP A 166 -11.99 2.88 -12.04
N ILE A 167 -11.18 3.17 -11.02
CA ILE A 167 -10.13 4.20 -11.14
C ILE A 167 -9.03 3.76 -12.12
N ALA A 168 -8.62 2.49 -12.09
CA ALA A 168 -7.61 1.96 -13.00
C ALA A 168 -8.06 2.05 -14.47
N ARG A 169 -9.32 1.69 -14.77
CA ARG A 169 -9.89 1.82 -16.13
C ARG A 169 -9.96 3.28 -16.59
N ARG A 170 -10.33 4.19 -15.69
CA ARG A 170 -10.48 5.61 -16.01
C ARG A 170 -9.14 6.31 -16.25
N GLU A 171 -8.10 5.89 -15.53
CA GLU A 171 -6.74 6.38 -15.77
C GLU A 171 -6.12 5.75 -17.02
N GLY A 172 -6.39 4.46 -17.30
CA GLY A 172 -5.96 3.78 -18.52
C GLY A 172 -6.49 4.44 -19.79
N ARG A 173 -7.81 4.67 -19.87
CA ARG A 173 -8.44 5.36 -21.03
C ARG A 173 -7.88 6.75 -21.31
N ARG A 174 -7.42 7.48 -20.28
CA ARG A 174 -6.86 8.82 -20.45
C ARG A 174 -5.41 8.84 -20.93
N ARG A 175 -4.66 7.76 -20.72
CA ARG A 175 -3.33 7.61 -21.32
C ARG A 175 -3.38 7.33 -22.82
N GLU A 176 -4.55 6.90 -23.33
CA GLU A 176 -4.78 6.63 -24.77
C GLU A 176 -5.27 7.88 -25.54
N GLU A 177 -5.84 8.88 -24.87
CA GLU A 177 -6.27 10.15 -25.48
C GLU A 177 -5.17 11.15 -25.96
N PRO A 178 -3.84 11.01 -25.77
CA PRO A 178 -2.86 11.99 -26.26
C PRO A 178 -2.54 12.03 -27.77
N ALA A 179 -3.09 11.15 -28.61
CA ALA A 179 -2.63 11.03 -30.01
C ALA A 179 -3.65 11.41 -31.11
N ALA A 180 -4.94 11.57 -30.78
CA ALA A 180 -5.98 11.80 -31.79
C ALA A 180 -6.21 13.28 -32.16
N SER A 181 -5.60 14.24 -31.43
CA SER A 181 -5.86 15.68 -31.63
C SER A 181 -4.73 16.43 -32.36
N LEU A 182 -3.69 15.76 -32.84
CA LEU A 182 -2.59 16.39 -33.60
C LEU A 182 -2.63 16.10 -35.11
N SER A 183 -3.64 15.36 -35.59
CA SER A 183 -3.80 15.02 -37.02
C SER A 183 -4.99 15.75 -37.68
N ALA A 184 -5.49 16.83 -37.07
CA ALA A 184 -6.64 17.57 -37.58
C ALA A 184 -6.39 19.09 -37.54
N GLU A 185 -5.31 19.54 -38.16
CA GLU A 185 -5.27 20.87 -38.77
C GLU A 185 -4.70 20.74 -40.19
N PRO A 186 -5.50 20.98 -41.25
CA PRO A 186 -5.02 21.15 -42.61
C PRO A 186 -4.38 22.52 -42.85
#